data_AF-A0A950RNX2-F1
#
_entry.id   AF-A0A950RNX2-F1
#
_cell.length_a   1.000
_cell.length_b   1.000
_cell.length_c   1.000
_cell.angle_alpha   90.00
_cell.angle_beta   90.00
_cell.angle_gamma   90.00
#
_symmetry.space_group_name_H-M   'P 1'
#
loop_
_entity.id
_entity.type
_entity.pdbx_description
1 polymer ?
#
loop_
_entity_poly.entity_id
_entity_poly.type
_entity_poly.pdbx_seq_one_letter_code
_entity_poly.pdbx_strand_id
1 'polypeptide(L)'
;MRLFLQHALRGGLGLLAGALLLAEFWPATPQGQAAGNPSADFKAYTETLPGTDVKFDLVPIPGGTYLMGSPDSEPGHKADEAPQHLVTILPFWMEKTEVTWDEFDVFRKEVGVEFPADNEKRLQADADALTGPTKPYADETFGMGREKHPVIAITHHAAMEYCRWLSRKTGKLYRLPTEAEWEYACRAGTKTAYFFGDDPKQLDDYAWYAANSDDTSHEVATRKPNPWGLYDMVGNVDEWCLDR
;
A
#
# COMPACT_ATOMS: atom_id res chain seq x y z
N MET A 1 -6.50 1.81 1.36
CA MET A 1 -5.22 1.06 1.56
C MET A 1 -4.35 1.29 0.35
N ARG A 2 -3.02 1.32 0.52
CA ARG A 2 -2.08 1.43 -0.60
C ARG A 2 -0.98 0.38 -0.54
N LEU A 3 -0.56 -0.17 -1.69
CA LEU A 3 0.48 -1.20 -1.73
C LEU A 3 1.85 -0.68 -2.17
N PHE A 4 2.86 -1.43 -1.76
CA PHE A 4 4.28 -1.21 -1.95
C PHE A 4 4.91 -2.41 -2.65
N LEU A 5 6.02 -2.23 -3.41
CA LEU A 5 6.87 -3.33 -3.93
C LEU A 5 8.34 -3.32 -3.41
N GLN A 6 8.88 -4.44 -2.88
CA GLN A 6 10.30 -4.58 -2.48
C GLN A 6 11.17 -5.30 -3.52
N HIS A 7 12.42 -4.85 -3.68
CA HIS A 7 13.47 -5.51 -4.47
C HIS A 7 13.81 -6.92 -3.94
N ALA A 8 13.82 -7.94 -4.81
CA ALA A 8 14.30 -9.29 -4.49
C ALA A 8 15.65 -9.54 -5.18
N LEU A 9 16.75 -9.57 -4.43
CA LEU A 9 18.04 -10.05 -4.92
C LEU A 9 18.06 -11.59 -4.88
N ARG A 10 17.97 -12.25 -6.04
CA ARG A 10 18.29 -13.68 -6.20
C ARG A 10 19.78 -13.82 -6.51
N GLY A 11 20.53 -14.50 -5.65
CA GLY A 11 21.89 -14.98 -5.93
C GLY A 11 21.99 -16.46 -5.57
N GLY A 12 22.34 -17.31 -6.54
CA GLY A 12 22.46 -18.76 -6.38
C GLY A 12 23.89 -19.28 -6.53
N LEU A 13 24.02 -20.57 -6.18
CA LEU A 13 25.08 -21.57 -6.40
C LEU A 13 26.36 -21.57 -5.54
N GLY A 14 26.67 -22.77 -5.04
CA GLY A 14 28.05 -23.29 -4.95
C GLY A 14 28.42 -24.06 -3.69
N LEU A 15 28.37 -25.41 -3.75
CA LEU A 15 28.96 -26.34 -2.76
C LEU A 15 30.49 -26.21 -2.69
N LEU A 16 31.08 -26.34 -1.49
CA LEU A 16 32.27 -27.18 -1.20
C LEU A 16 32.52 -27.31 0.32
N ALA A 17 33.08 -28.46 0.69
CA ALA A 17 33.17 -29.04 2.03
C ALA A 17 34.37 -28.57 2.87
N GLY A 18 34.30 -28.71 4.20
CA GLY A 18 35.48 -28.97 5.05
C GLY A 18 35.57 -28.23 6.40
N ALA A 19 35.48 -29.00 7.48
CA ALA A 19 36.06 -28.84 8.83
C ALA A 19 35.44 -27.85 9.84
N LEU A 20 35.04 -28.46 10.97
CA LEU A 20 34.59 -27.90 12.26
C LEU A 20 35.63 -26.99 12.92
N LEU A 21 35.17 -25.85 13.43
CA LEU A 21 35.60 -25.23 14.69
C LEU A 21 34.42 -24.41 15.23
N LEU A 22 33.81 -24.88 16.32
CA LEU A 22 32.71 -24.21 17.02
C LEU A 22 33.28 -23.04 17.84
N ALA A 23 33.23 -21.85 17.25
CA ALA A 23 33.24 -20.59 17.99
C ALA A 23 31.87 -19.95 17.79
N GLU A 24 31.23 -19.55 18.89
CA GLU A 24 29.94 -18.86 18.89
C GLU A 24 30.06 -17.53 18.14
N PHE A 25 29.74 -17.58 16.85
CA PHE A 25 29.66 -16.43 15.96
C PHE A 25 28.25 -15.85 16.04
N TRP A 26 28.05 -14.88 16.92
CA TRP A 26 26.96 -13.92 16.74
C TRP A 26 27.31 -13.07 15.51
N PRO A 27 26.50 -13.02 14.43
CA PRO A 27 26.84 -12.16 13.30
C PRO A 27 26.75 -10.70 13.77
N ALA A 28 27.88 -10.01 13.65
CA ALA A 28 27.96 -8.56 13.79
C ALA A 28 26.92 -7.89 12.89
N THR A 29 26.30 -6.82 13.40
CA THR A 29 25.46 -5.91 12.61
C THR A 29 26.21 -5.52 11.34
N PRO A 30 25.65 -5.73 10.13
CA PRO A 30 26.29 -5.24 8.92
C PRO A 30 26.44 -3.73 9.03
N GLN A 31 27.68 -3.26 9.11
CA GLN A 31 28.02 -1.86 8.96
C GLN A 31 27.46 -1.38 7.63
N GLY A 32 26.75 -0.25 7.66
CA GLY A 32 26.03 0.32 6.54
C GLY A 32 26.84 0.30 5.24
N GLN A 33 26.39 -0.52 4.30
CA GLN A 33 26.65 -0.27 2.90
C GLN A 33 25.74 0.88 2.48
N ALA A 34 26.35 1.93 1.93
CA ALA A 34 25.64 3.03 1.30
C ALA A 34 24.55 2.45 0.38
N ALA A 35 23.32 2.96 0.52
CA ALA A 35 22.19 2.58 -0.30
C ALA A 35 22.63 2.64 -1.77
N GLY A 36 22.74 1.49 -2.41
CA GLY A 36 23.10 1.40 -3.82
C GLY A 36 22.12 2.22 -4.63
N ASN A 37 22.64 2.96 -5.61
CA ASN A 37 21.83 3.68 -6.60
C ASN A 37 20.71 2.76 -7.11
N PRO A 38 19.47 3.26 -7.23
CA PRO A 38 18.41 2.49 -7.85
C PRO A 38 18.87 2.02 -9.25
N SER A 39 18.62 0.74 -9.54
CA SER A 39 18.82 0.12 -10.85
C SER A 39 18.28 1.01 -11.99
N ALA A 40 18.81 0.84 -13.21
CA ALA A 40 18.39 1.55 -14.43
C ALA A 40 16.87 1.51 -14.74
N ASP A 41 16.12 0.65 -14.04
CA ASP A 41 14.68 0.43 -14.17
C ASP A 41 13.82 1.06 -13.04
N PHE A 42 14.36 1.98 -12.22
CA PHE A 42 13.58 2.70 -11.19
C PHE A 42 12.67 3.79 -11.80
N LYS A 43 11.67 3.36 -12.55
CA LYS A 43 10.70 4.21 -13.25
C LYS A 43 9.29 3.82 -12.87
N ALA A 44 8.35 4.73 -13.10
CA ALA A 44 6.93 4.41 -12.99
C ALA A 44 6.57 3.33 -14.00
N TYR A 45 5.69 2.41 -13.61
CA TYR A 45 5.20 1.36 -14.47
C TYR A 45 3.77 0.99 -14.11
N THR A 46 3.06 0.42 -15.08
CA THR A 46 1.71 -0.12 -14.89
C THR A 46 1.82 -1.64 -14.73
N GLU A 47 1.27 -2.17 -13.65
CA GLU A 47 1.05 -3.61 -13.48
C GLU A 47 -0.30 -3.98 -14.10
N THR A 48 -0.36 -5.11 -14.80
CA THR A 48 -1.63 -5.72 -15.22
C THR A 48 -1.83 -6.98 -14.41
N LEU A 49 -2.95 -7.09 -13.69
CA LEU A 49 -3.24 -8.26 -12.86
C LEU A 49 -3.32 -9.52 -13.75
N PRO A 50 -2.42 -10.50 -13.58
CA PRO A 50 -2.34 -11.65 -14.47
C PRO A 50 -3.67 -12.40 -14.61
N GLY A 51 -4.12 -12.60 -15.86
CA GLY A 51 -5.39 -13.25 -16.17
C GLY A 51 -6.60 -12.31 -16.20
N THR A 52 -6.39 -11.00 -16.13
CA THR A 52 -7.43 -9.97 -16.22
C THR A 52 -6.95 -8.77 -17.03
N ASP A 53 -7.86 -7.84 -17.35
CA ASP A 53 -7.53 -6.53 -17.95
C ASP A 53 -7.38 -5.41 -16.90
N VAL A 54 -7.47 -5.75 -15.60
CA VAL A 54 -7.35 -4.78 -14.50
C VAL A 54 -5.90 -4.34 -14.35
N LYS A 55 -5.69 -3.03 -14.21
CA LYS A 55 -4.37 -2.40 -14.17
C LYS A 55 -4.28 -1.40 -13.04
N PHE A 56 -3.07 -1.24 -12.51
CA PHE A 56 -2.75 -0.21 -11.53
C PHE A 56 -1.34 0.33 -11.78
N ASP A 57 -1.13 1.60 -11.46
CA ASP A 57 0.13 2.30 -11.68
C ASP A 57 0.96 2.33 -10.39
N LEU A 58 2.25 2.07 -10.50
CA LEU A 58 3.22 2.33 -9.44
C LEU A 58 4.15 3.49 -9.78
N VAL A 59 4.40 4.31 -8.78
CA VAL A 59 5.28 5.47 -8.81
C VAL A 59 6.58 5.17 -8.05
N PRO A 60 7.76 5.50 -8.62
CA PRO A 60 9.04 5.34 -7.95
C PRO A 60 9.23 6.45 -6.90
N ILE A 61 9.42 6.05 -5.65
CA ILE A 61 9.64 6.93 -4.50
C ILE A 61 11.15 6.95 -4.18
N PRO A 62 11.85 8.07 -4.42
CA PRO A 62 13.30 8.12 -4.24
C PRO A 62 13.66 7.97 -2.75
N GLY A 63 14.69 7.19 -2.46
CA GLY A 63 15.20 7.09 -1.09
C GLY A 63 15.75 8.43 -0.60
N GLY A 64 15.68 8.66 0.70
CA GLY A 64 16.12 9.92 1.30
C GLY A 64 15.91 9.93 2.81
N THR A 65 16.36 11.00 3.44
CA THR A 65 16.17 11.24 4.87
C THR A 65 15.26 12.45 5.04
N TYR A 66 14.24 12.33 5.88
CA TYR A 66 13.31 13.42 6.18
C TYR A 66 13.04 13.50 7.68
N LEU A 67 12.44 14.61 8.10
CA LEU A 67 11.99 14.83 9.46
C LEU A 67 10.53 14.38 9.55
N MET A 68 10.28 13.27 10.23
CA MET A 68 8.96 12.70 10.47
C MET A 68 8.30 13.38 11.66
N GLY A 69 6.97 13.53 11.61
CA GLY A 69 6.17 14.23 12.63
C GLY A 69 6.04 15.73 12.36
N SER A 70 5.22 16.41 13.16
CA SER A 70 4.93 17.85 13.03
C SER A 70 5.52 18.66 14.20
N PRO A 71 5.91 19.93 13.99
CA PRO A 71 6.38 20.78 15.07
C PRO A 71 5.22 21.20 15.98
N ASP A 72 5.47 21.36 17.29
CA ASP A 72 4.47 21.77 18.29
C ASP A 72 3.72 23.08 17.93
N SER A 73 4.31 23.92 17.08
CA SER A 73 3.74 25.18 16.61
C SER A 73 2.77 25.03 15.42
N GLU A 74 2.70 23.85 14.80
CA GLU A 74 1.85 23.61 13.64
C GLU A 74 0.36 23.61 14.04
N PRO A 75 -0.50 24.38 13.35
CA PRO A 75 -1.94 24.36 13.63
C PRO A 75 -2.53 22.95 13.45
N GLY A 76 -3.15 22.44 14.50
CA GLY A 76 -3.76 21.10 14.49
C GLY A 76 -2.84 19.97 14.97
N HIS A 77 -1.59 20.28 15.32
CA HIS A 77 -0.64 19.33 15.92
C HIS A 77 -1.24 18.56 17.10
N LYS A 78 -0.99 17.26 17.13
CA LYS A 78 -1.34 16.37 18.24
C LYS A 78 -0.08 15.79 18.90
N ALA A 79 -0.20 15.45 20.18
CA ALA A 79 0.93 14.99 21.00
C ALA A 79 1.58 13.68 20.51
N ASP A 80 0.84 12.86 19.76
CA ASP A 80 1.32 11.62 19.13
C ASP A 80 2.09 11.86 17.81
N GLU A 81 2.10 13.09 17.29
CA GLU A 81 2.92 13.49 16.13
C GLU A 81 4.33 13.96 16.53
N ALA A 82 4.65 13.92 17.83
CA ALA A 82 5.92 14.33 18.43
C ALA A 82 6.67 13.14 19.09
N PRO A 83 8.00 13.24 19.28
CA PRO A 83 8.87 14.30 18.78
C PRO A 83 9.20 14.12 17.30
N GLN A 84 9.46 15.24 16.62
CA GLN A 84 10.04 15.20 15.30
C GLN A 84 11.40 14.48 15.31
N HIS A 85 11.60 13.54 14.40
CA HIS A 85 12.83 12.76 14.34
C HIS A 85 13.23 12.42 12.90
N LEU A 86 14.53 12.25 12.65
CA LEU A 86 15.03 11.94 11.31
C LEU A 86 14.82 10.47 11.00
N VAL A 87 14.17 10.19 9.87
CA VAL A 87 13.99 8.83 9.35
C VAL A 87 14.60 8.72 7.96
N THR A 88 15.33 7.64 7.71
CA THR A 88 15.91 7.34 6.39
C THR A 88 15.11 6.25 5.72
N ILE A 89 14.61 6.56 4.52
CA ILE A 89 13.78 5.71 3.70
C ILE A 89 14.61 5.23 2.51
N LEU A 90 14.61 3.92 2.26
CA LEU A 90 15.22 3.33 1.06
C LEU A 90 14.29 3.56 -0.14
N PRO A 91 14.79 3.60 -1.39
CA PRO A 91 13.94 3.76 -2.56
C PRO A 91 12.97 2.59 -2.72
N PHE A 92 11.75 2.88 -3.15
CA PHE A 92 10.69 1.89 -3.35
C PHE A 92 9.64 2.32 -4.37
N TRP A 93 8.72 1.43 -4.73
CA TRP A 93 7.54 1.80 -5.51
C TRP A 93 6.29 1.80 -4.63
N MET A 94 5.44 2.79 -4.83
CA MET A 94 4.12 2.90 -4.21
C MET A 94 3.06 2.99 -5.28
N GLU A 95 1.91 2.37 -5.08
CA GLU A 95 0.75 2.59 -5.95
C GLU A 95 0.40 4.07 -6.05
N LYS A 96 -0.06 4.50 -7.23
CA LYS A 96 -0.34 5.89 -7.57
C LYS A 96 -1.60 6.44 -6.90
N THR A 97 -2.53 5.56 -6.55
CA THR A 97 -3.85 5.80 -5.94
C THR A 97 -4.04 4.81 -4.79
N GLU A 98 -5.09 4.94 -4.00
CA GLU A 98 -5.53 3.83 -3.16
C GLU A 98 -5.94 2.63 -4.02
N VAL A 99 -5.89 1.43 -3.43
CA VAL A 99 -6.40 0.20 -4.05
C VAL A 99 -7.88 0.38 -4.32
N THR A 100 -8.27 0.14 -5.57
CA THR A 100 -9.67 0.27 -5.98
C THR A 100 -10.45 -1.03 -5.77
N TRP A 101 -11.78 -0.95 -5.77
CA TRP A 101 -12.62 -2.16 -5.83
C TRP A 101 -12.36 -2.98 -7.10
N ASP A 102 -11.96 -2.34 -8.20
CA ASP A 102 -11.66 -3.03 -9.47
C ASP A 102 -10.53 -4.06 -9.29
N GLU A 103 -9.51 -3.72 -8.50
CA GLU A 103 -8.41 -4.61 -8.14
C GLU A 103 -8.81 -5.60 -7.04
N PHE A 104 -9.44 -5.11 -5.97
CA PHE A 104 -9.77 -5.91 -4.80
C PHE A 104 -10.80 -7.01 -5.10
N ASP A 105 -11.71 -6.79 -6.05
CA ASP A 105 -12.67 -7.80 -6.47
C ASP A 105 -12.03 -8.98 -7.21
N VAL A 106 -10.91 -8.75 -7.92
CA VAL A 106 -10.12 -9.85 -8.50
C VAL A 106 -9.57 -10.74 -7.39
N PHE A 107 -8.98 -10.13 -6.36
CA PHE A 107 -8.50 -10.84 -5.18
C PHE A 107 -9.61 -11.66 -4.54
N ARG A 108 -10.74 -11.03 -4.21
CA ARG A 108 -11.88 -11.68 -3.54
C ARG A 108 -12.41 -12.88 -4.31
N LYS A 109 -12.56 -12.74 -5.63
CA LYS A 109 -13.00 -13.81 -6.52
C LYS A 109 -12.04 -14.99 -6.47
N GLU A 110 -10.73 -14.75 -6.47
CA GLU A 110 -9.73 -15.82 -6.52
C GLU A 110 -9.49 -16.51 -5.18
N VAL A 111 -9.59 -15.79 -4.06
CA VAL A 111 -9.43 -16.43 -2.72
C VAL A 111 -10.70 -17.13 -2.24
N GLY A 112 -11.73 -17.23 -3.09
CA GLY A 112 -12.92 -18.02 -2.80
C GLY A 112 -13.88 -17.36 -1.82
N VAL A 113 -13.83 -16.03 -1.67
CA VAL A 113 -14.92 -15.25 -1.06
C VAL A 113 -16.03 -15.16 -2.11
N GLU A 114 -16.68 -16.29 -2.40
CA GLU A 114 -17.49 -16.44 -3.60
C GLU A 114 -18.89 -15.83 -3.50
N PHE A 115 -19.21 -15.09 -4.56
CA PHE A 115 -20.54 -14.74 -5.02
C PHE A 115 -21.25 -16.00 -5.60
N PRO A 116 -22.59 -16.03 -5.65
CA PRO A 116 -23.41 -17.25 -5.73
C PRO A 116 -23.12 -18.29 -6.85
N ALA A 117 -22.47 -17.92 -7.95
CA ALA A 117 -22.41 -18.74 -9.17
C ALA A 117 -21.38 -19.89 -9.14
N ASP A 118 -20.33 -19.79 -8.33
CA ASP A 118 -19.27 -20.80 -8.30
C ASP A 118 -19.59 -21.99 -7.35
N ASN A 119 -20.62 -21.85 -6.50
CA ASN A 119 -21.14 -22.93 -5.66
C ASN A 119 -21.72 -24.10 -6.48
N GLU A 120 -22.26 -23.84 -7.67
CA GLU A 120 -22.82 -24.87 -8.57
C GLU A 120 -21.75 -25.85 -9.10
N LYS A 121 -20.49 -25.42 -9.18
CA LYS A 121 -19.38 -26.30 -9.60
C LYS A 121 -18.84 -27.16 -8.45
N ARG A 122 -18.90 -26.68 -7.21
CA ARG A 122 -18.51 -27.44 -6.00
C ARG A 122 -19.52 -28.53 -5.62
N LEU A 123 -20.73 -28.47 -6.20
CA LEU A 123 -21.76 -29.51 -6.10
C LEU A 123 -21.42 -30.81 -6.84
N GLN A 124 -20.27 -30.92 -7.52
CA GLN A 124 -19.82 -32.17 -8.13
C GLN A 124 -18.99 -33.02 -7.16
N ALA A 125 -19.70 -33.87 -6.40
CA ALA A 125 -19.30 -35.18 -5.84
C ALA A 125 -19.77 -35.33 -4.38
N ASP A 126 -20.82 -36.14 -4.17
CA ASP A 126 -21.19 -36.82 -2.90
C ASP A 126 -21.16 -36.03 -1.57
N ALA A 127 -21.22 -34.70 -1.61
CA ALA A 127 -21.24 -33.88 -0.40
C ALA A 127 -22.69 -33.60 0.04
N ASP A 128 -23.04 -34.03 1.26
CA ASP A 128 -24.34 -33.73 1.88
C ASP A 128 -24.49 -32.25 2.28
N ALA A 129 -23.38 -31.52 2.42
CA ALA A 129 -23.34 -30.09 2.68
C ALA A 129 -22.04 -29.45 2.19
N LEU A 130 -22.14 -28.22 1.67
CA LEU A 130 -21.01 -27.36 1.36
C LEU A 130 -20.93 -26.26 2.42
N THR A 131 -19.85 -26.26 3.21
CA THR A 131 -19.57 -25.15 4.14
C THR A 131 -18.77 -24.07 3.42
N GLY A 132 -19.08 -22.82 3.72
CA GLY A 132 -18.42 -21.67 3.12
C GLY A 132 -18.65 -20.40 3.94
N PRO A 133 -17.89 -19.33 3.65
CA PRO A 133 -18.13 -18.05 4.27
C PRO A 133 -19.56 -17.60 4.01
N THR A 134 -20.19 -17.01 5.03
CA THR A 134 -21.51 -16.40 4.86
C THR A 134 -21.38 -15.26 3.86
N LYS A 135 -22.35 -15.12 2.95
CA LYS A 135 -22.41 -13.96 2.06
C LYS A 135 -22.39 -12.68 2.91
N PRO A 136 -21.72 -11.61 2.46
CA PRO A 136 -21.74 -10.33 3.17
C PRO A 136 -23.18 -9.92 3.51
N TYR A 137 -23.40 -9.47 4.75
CA TYR A 137 -24.73 -9.08 5.24
C TYR A 137 -25.26 -7.79 4.60
N ALA A 138 -24.37 -7.00 4.00
CA ALA A 138 -24.67 -5.75 3.33
C ALA A 138 -23.78 -5.60 2.08
N ASP A 139 -24.16 -4.68 1.20
CA ASP A 139 -23.26 -4.18 0.17
C ASP A 139 -22.09 -3.46 0.84
N GLU A 140 -20.88 -3.98 0.65
CA GLU A 140 -19.66 -3.47 1.27
C GLU A 140 -19.22 -2.11 0.70
N THR A 141 -19.80 -1.68 -0.43
CA THR A 141 -19.61 -0.32 -0.93
C THR A 141 -20.40 0.71 -0.12
N PHE A 142 -21.38 0.27 0.69
CA PHE A 142 -22.33 1.14 1.38
C PHE A 142 -23.03 2.17 0.47
N GLY A 143 -23.12 1.88 -0.83
CA GLY A 143 -23.68 2.79 -1.83
C GLY A 143 -22.75 3.94 -2.24
N MET A 144 -21.49 3.95 -1.81
CA MET A 144 -20.50 5.01 -2.08
C MET A 144 -19.87 4.92 -3.47
N GLY A 145 -20.10 3.84 -4.21
CA GLY A 145 -19.50 3.58 -5.51
C GLY A 145 -18.58 2.36 -5.50
N ARG A 146 -18.27 1.85 -6.70
CA ARG A 146 -17.46 0.64 -6.86
C ARG A 146 -16.36 0.86 -7.87
N GLU A 147 -16.72 1.07 -9.14
CA GLU A 147 -15.75 1.32 -10.22
C GLU A 147 -14.87 2.53 -9.87
N LYS A 148 -13.54 2.34 -9.93
CA LYS A 148 -12.51 3.35 -9.58
C LYS A 148 -12.60 3.96 -8.18
N HIS A 149 -13.49 3.47 -7.32
CA HIS A 149 -13.56 3.92 -5.94
C HIS A 149 -12.56 3.14 -5.09
N PRO A 150 -11.97 3.77 -4.06
CA PRO A 150 -11.11 3.08 -3.13
C PRO A 150 -11.89 1.95 -2.45
N VAL A 151 -11.22 0.82 -2.24
CA VAL A 151 -11.78 -0.26 -1.44
C VAL A 151 -11.91 0.20 0.02
N ILE A 152 -13.11 0.09 0.55
CA ILE A 152 -13.44 0.47 1.93
C ILE A 152 -13.91 -0.75 2.72
N ALA A 153 -14.12 -0.57 4.03
CA ALA A 153 -14.65 -1.59 4.93
C ALA A 153 -13.81 -2.88 4.97
N ILE A 154 -12.50 -2.75 4.76
CA ILE A 154 -11.54 -3.85 4.90
C ILE A 154 -10.74 -3.73 6.20
N THR A 155 -10.46 -4.88 6.81
CA THR A 155 -9.59 -4.95 7.97
C THR A 155 -8.12 -4.85 7.55
N HIS A 156 -7.25 -4.44 8.48
CA HIS A 156 -5.80 -4.51 8.31
C HIS A 156 -5.31 -5.91 7.90
N HIS A 157 -5.94 -6.97 8.41
CA HIS A 157 -5.62 -8.34 8.02
C HIS A 157 -5.97 -8.64 6.56
N ALA A 158 -7.16 -8.23 6.10
CA ALA A 158 -7.56 -8.40 4.69
C ALA A 158 -6.63 -7.62 3.75
N ALA A 159 -6.24 -6.41 4.17
CA ALA A 159 -5.22 -5.59 3.54
C ALA A 159 -3.88 -6.34 3.36
N MET A 160 -3.38 -6.97 4.43
CA MET A 160 -2.17 -7.80 4.39
C MET A 160 -2.32 -9.06 3.51
N GLU A 161 -3.47 -9.73 3.56
CA GLU A 161 -3.73 -10.91 2.71
C GLU A 161 -3.80 -10.55 1.22
N TYR A 162 -4.37 -9.40 0.89
CA TYR A 162 -4.33 -8.86 -0.46
C TYR A 162 -2.88 -8.65 -0.91
N CYS A 163 -2.02 -8.04 -0.08
CA CYS A 163 -0.60 -7.87 -0.40
C CYS A 163 0.09 -9.22 -0.71
N ARG A 164 -0.17 -10.22 0.14
CA ARG A 164 0.39 -11.57 0.00
C ARG A 164 -0.11 -12.26 -1.26
N TRP A 165 -1.40 -12.13 -1.57
CA TRP A 165 -1.97 -12.65 -2.80
C TRP A 165 -1.36 -11.97 -4.03
N LEU A 166 -1.33 -10.64 -4.06
CA LEU A 166 -0.77 -9.87 -5.17
C LEU A 166 0.68 -10.25 -5.42
N SER A 167 1.43 -10.49 -4.33
CA SER A 167 2.81 -10.95 -4.42
C SER A 167 2.96 -12.30 -5.11
N ARG A 168 2.12 -13.28 -4.71
CA ARG A 168 2.10 -14.60 -5.34
C ARG A 168 1.64 -14.53 -6.79
N LYS A 169 0.67 -13.64 -7.07
CA LYS A 169 0.04 -13.50 -8.38
C LYS A 169 1.00 -12.93 -9.42
N THR A 170 1.77 -11.92 -9.05
CA THR A 170 2.69 -11.19 -9.94
C THR A 170 4.12 -11.69 -9.89
N GLY A 171 4.49 -12.42 -8.84
CA GLY A 171 5.87 -12.84 -8.57
C GLY A 171 6.77 -11.73 -8.03
N LYS A 172 6.22 -10.55 -7.71
CA LYS A 172 6.95 -9.44 -7.11
C LYS A 172 6.51 -9.27 -5.64
N LEU A 173 7.37 -8.82 -4.74
CA LEU A 173 7.00 -8.68 -3.32
C LEU A 173 6.17 -7.42 -3.05
N TYR A 174 4.88 -7.58 -2.79
CA TYR A 174 3.98 -6.51 -2.35
C TYR A 174 3.72 -6.50 -0.83
N ARG A 175 3.60 -5.31 -0.22
CA ARG A 175 3.24 -5.12 1.20
C ARG A 175 2.52 -3.79 1.46
N LEU A 176 2.07 -3.56 2.69
CA LEU A 176 1.68 -2.25 3.18
C LEU A 176 2.93 -1.36 3.39
N PRO A 177 2.84 -0.04 3.20
CA PRO A 177 3.89 0.90 3.62
C PRO A 177 4.01 0.91 5.14
N THR A 178 5.18 1.23 5.68
CA THR A 178 5.27 1.67 7.09
C THR A 178 4.71 3.09 7.21
N GLU A 179 4.30 3.52 8.41
CA GLU A 179 3.92 4.93 8.66
C GLU A 179 4.98 5.91 8.13
N ALA A 180 6.25 5.63 8.41
CA ALA A 180 7.35 6.48 7.96
C ALA A 180 7.52 6.54 6.43
N GLU A 181 7.24 5.45 5.73
CA GLU A 181 7.24 5.45 4.25
C GLU A 181 6.03 6.20 3.69
N TRP A 182 4.87 6.04 4.34
CA TRP A 182 3.64 6.71 3.96
C TRP A 182 3.76 8.24 4.13
N GLU A 183 4.21 8.72 5.30
CA GLU A 183 4.39 10.15 5.53
C GLU A 183 5.48 10.74 4.62
N TYR A 184 6.58 10.02 4.40
CA TYR A 184 7.62 10.45 3.46
C TYR A 184 7.07 10.61 2.04
N ALA A 185 6.28 9.65 1.58
CA ALA A 185 5.63 9.68 0.28
C ALA A 185 4.57 10.79 0.20
N CYS A 186 3.81 11.03 1.27
CA CYS A 186 2.80 12.09 1.37
C CYS A 186 3.46 13.46 1.24
N ARG A 187 4.50 13.73 2.04
CA ARG A 187 5.24 15.00 2.05
C ARG A 187 5.98 15.28 0.74
N ALA A 188 6.43 14.24 0.02
CA ALA A 188 7.12 14.35 -1.26
C ALA A 188 8.26 15.41 -1.29
N GLY A 189 9.02 15.49 -0.20
CA GLY A 189 10.14 16.43 -0.02
C GLY A 189 9.79 17.80 0.56
N THR A 190 8.51 18.09 0.80
CA THR A 190 8.07 19.32 1.48
C THR A 190 8.23 19.21 3.00
N LYS A 191 8.20 20.38 3.68
CA LYS A 191 8.31 20.50 5.15
C LYS A 191 7.16 21.31 5.75
N THR A 192 6.16 21.61 4.94
CA THR A 192 4.95 22.34 5.28
C THR A 192 3.91 21.39 5.87
N ALA A 193 2.83 21.93 6.44
CA ALA A 193 1.76 21.15 7.04
C ALA A 193 1.10 20.20 6.00
N TYR A 194 0.89 20.69 4.77
CA TYR A 194 0.46 19.88 3.63
C TYR A 194 1.53 19.87 2.54
N PHE A 195 1.51 18.86 1.66
CA PHE A 195 2.45 18.81 0.52
C PHE A 195 2.26 19.96 -0.49
N PHE A 196 1.15 20.69 -0.41
CA PHE A 196 0.84 21.85 -1.24
C PHE A 196 1.02 23.19 -0.51
N GLY A 197 1.56 23.19 0.71
CA GLY A 197 1.84 24.38 1.53
C GLY A 197 1.09 24.38 2.86
N ASP A 198 1.03 25.54 3.51
CA ASP A 198 0.46 25.70 4.86
C ASP A 198 -0.98 26.28 4.86
N ASP A 199 -1.51 26.69 3.70
CA ASP A 199 -2.86 27.27 3.61
C ASP A 199 -3.92 26.18 3.36
N PRO A 200 -4.77 25.84 4.35
CA PRO A 200 -5.80 24.83 4.20
C PRO A 200 -6.89 25.22 3.19
N LYS A 201 -6.99 26.49 2.77
CA LYS A 201 -7.94 26.90 1.72
C LYS A 201 -7.66 26.25 0.37
N GLN A 202 -6.48 25.68 0.18
CA GLN A 202 -6.14 24.94 -1.02
C GLN A 202 -6.62 23.48 -0.99
N LEU A 203 -7.13 22.96 0.14
CA LEU A 203 -7.54 21.56 0.28
C LEU A 203 -8.52 21.09 -0.79
N ASP A 204 -9.46 21.94 -1.22
CA ASP A 204 -10.44 21.61 -2.25
C ASP A 204 -9.82 21.19 -3.59
N ASP A 205 -8.59 21.61 -3.89
CA ASP A 205 -7.89 21.22 -5.11
C ASP A 205 -7.23 19.83 -5.00
N TYR A 206 -6.96 19.36 -3.78
CA TYR A 206 -6.07 18.23 -3.49
C TYR A 206 -6.74 17.08 -2.74
N ALA A 207 -7.90 17.31 -2.10
CA ALA A 207 -8.48 16.37 -1.15
C ALA A 207 -10.01 16.29 -1.26
N TRP A 208 -10.54 15.08 -1.04
CA TRP A 208 -11.91 14.87 -0.60
C TRP A 208 -11.91 14.76 0.92
N TYR A 209 -12.64 15.63 1.61
CA TYR A 209 -12.65 15.68 3.06
C TYR A 209 -14.05 16.05 3.56
N ALA A 210 -14.27 15.98 4.88
CA ALA A 210 -15.60 16.09 5.49
C ALA A 210 -16.46 17.29 5.02
N ALA A 211 -15.85 18.41 4.59
CA ALA A 211 -16.62 19.57 4.13
C ALA A 211 -17.04 19.53 2.65
N ASN A 212 -16.40 18.70 1.82
CA ASN A 212 -16.62 18.66 0.38
C ASN A 212 -16.91 17.26 -0.18
N SER A 213 -16.87 16.21 0.65
CA SER A 213 -17.01 14.82 0.21
C SER A 213 -18.45 14.30 0.19
N ASP A 214 -19.42 15.07 0.70
CA ASP A 214 -20.83 14.64 0.86
C ASP A 214 -20.97 13.31 1.62
N ASP A 215 -20.13 13.10 2.65
CA ASP A 215 -20.09 11.88 3.48
C ASP A 215 -19.90 10.57 2.68
N THR A 216 -19.26 10.63 1.50
CA THR A 216 -18.92 9.47 0.67
C THR A 216 -17.44 9.48 0.26
N SER A 217 -16.91 8.30 -0.09
CA SER A 217 -15.68 8.22 -0.88
C SER A 217 -15.95 8.63 -2.33
N HIS A 218 -14.88 8.96 -3.04
CA HIS A 218 -14.93 9.39 -4.44
C HIS A 218 -13.98 8.54 -5.29
N GLU A 219 -14.17 8.60 -6.62
CA GLU A 219 -13.22 7.99 -7.55
C GLU A 219 -11.80 8.50 -7.29
N VAL A 220 -10.85 7.57 -7.27
CA VAL A 220 -9.43 7.89 -7.06
C VAL A 220 -8.89 8.75 -8.19
N ALA A 221 -7.85 9.53 -7.90
CA ALA A 221 -7.17 10.43 -8.83
C ALA A 221 -8.06 11.50 -9.48
N THR A 222 -9.09 11.96 -8.77
CA THR A 222 -9.95 13.08 -9.21
C THR A 222 -9.50 14.44 -8.68
N ARG A 223 -8.58 14.46 -7.71
CA ARG A 223 -7.92 15.67 -7.18
C ARG A 223 -6.48 15.80 -7.69
N LYS A 224 -5.83 16.93 -7.43
CA LYS A 224 -4.44 17.14 -7.85
C LYS A 224 -3.49 16.24 -7.06
N PRO A 225 -2.47 15.65 -7.71
CA PRO A 225 -1.48 14.83 -7.01
C PRO A 225 -0.48 15.68 -6.24
N ASN A 226 0.29 15.01 -5.37
CA ASN A 226 1.47 15.59 -4.77
C ASN A 226 2.64 15.71 -5.78
N PRO A 227 3.78 16.35 -5.42
CA PRO A 227 4.93 16.54 -6.31
C PRO A 227 5.54 15.25 -6.90
N TRP A 228 5.30 14.08 -6.30
CA TRP A 228 5.77 12.80 -6.82
C TRP A 228 4.74 12.08 -7.69
N GLY A 229 3.54 12.65 -7.86
CA GLY A 229 2.50 12.09 -8.71
C GLY A 229 1.58 11.09 -8.01
N LEU A 230 1.61 11.05 -6.67
CA LEU A 230 0.69 10.29 -5.85
C LEU A 230 -0.60 11.09 -5.62
N TYR A 231 -1.75 10.45 -5.80
CA TYR A 231 -3.06 11.06 -5.61
C TYR A 231 -3.61 10.72 -4.24
N ASP A 232 -4.59 11.51 -3.79
CA ASP A 232 -5.42 11.23 -2.60
C ASP A 232 -4.64 10.99 -1.30
N MET A 233 -3.38 11.46 -1.22
CA MET A 233 -2.53 11.35 -0.03
C MET A 233 -3.08 12.11 1.19
N VAL A 234 -4.02 13.01 0.95
CA VAL A 234 -4.73 13.78 1.98
C VAL A 234 -6.21 13.69 1.62
N GLY A 235 -7.00 12.96 2.42
CA GLY A 235 -8.43 12.79 2.23
C GLY A 235 -8.85 11.47 1.58
N ASN A 236 -10.08 11.44 1.05
CA ASN A 236 -10.80 10.31 0.48
C ASN A 236 -11.05 9.17 1.48
N VAL A 237 -10.04 8.36 1.81
CA VAL A 237 -10.13 7.28 2.79
C VAL A 237 -8.85 7.17 3.63
N ASP A 238 -8.98 6.69 4.87
CA ASP A 238 -7.81 6.35 5.68
C ASP A 238 -7.07 5.13 5.10
N GLU A 239 -5.75 5.15 5.20
CA GLU A 239 -4.88 4.12 4.63
C GLU A 239 -4.15 3.30 5.69
N TRP A 240 -4.37 1.98 5.66
CA TRP A 240 -3.66 1.04 6.53
C TRP A 240 -2.15 1.05 6.28
N CYS A 241 -1.38 1.27 7.36
CA CYS A 241 0.08 1.13 7.39
C CYS A 241 0.52 -0.12 8.19
N LEU A 242 1.79 -0.51 8.02
CA LEU A 242 2.45 -1.56 8.80
C LEU A 242 3.40 -0.90 9.81
N ASP A 243 2.81 -0.44 10.91
CA ASP A 243 3.57 0.19 11.97
C ASP A 243 4.26 -0.92 12.78
N ARG A 244 5.50 -0.66 13.22
CA ARG A 244 6.35 -1.62 13.93
C ARG A 244 6.87 -1.06 15.24
#